data_AF-A0A7C3L2N1-F1
#
_entry.id   AF-A0A7C3L2N1-F1
#
_cell.length_a   1.000
_cell.length_b   1.000
_cell.length_c   1.000
_cell.angle_alpha   90.00
_cell.angle_beta   90.00
_cell.angle_gamma   90.00
#
_symmetry.space_group_name_H-M   'P 1'
#
loop_
_entity.id
_entity.type
_entity.pdbx_description
1 polymer ?
#
loop_
_entity_poly.entity_id
_entity_poly.type
_entity_poly.pdbx_seq_one_letter_code
_entity_poly.pdbx_strand_id
1 'polypeptide(L)'
;MKKTIAILAVAGLAAMANAQNTKLVFEVSNDAGATWGSNVSVTPGATVYVRTRVQLVNAGTNTVLGLAGITFQPTLTNFKAADVRNAFDNEATGAGTSENPQTNTGRILPFSSAGMGPASASGLLTGHRDPGDILRFAGANATGPVPGGPSNNLAHGVNSAQTPRSIGGSNFREGTDVVVFRYAITINDATVRDMVAGIGQGAVQNNRGSWYRTDAGTGSLLASMTESQSATIHVVEVPAPGALALLGLGGMVAARRRR
;
A
#
# COMPACT_ATOMS: atom_id res chain seq x y z
N MET A 1 28.58 -58.27 -33.39
CA MET A 1 27.21 -57.70 -33.51
C MET A 1 27.15 -56.46 -32.63
N LYS A 2 26.90 -55.28 -33.24
CA LYS A 2 26.98 -53.97 -32.57
C LYS A 2 25.75 -53.78 -31.68
N LYS A 3 25.95 -53.51 -30.38
CA LYS A 3 24.88 -53.14 -29.44
C LYS A 3 24.80 -51.61 -29.39
N THR A 4 23.70 -51.07 -29.87
CA THR A 4 23.35 -49.66 -29.73
C THR A 4 21.90 -49.62 -29.30
N ILE A 5 21.64 -49.40 -28.00
CA ILE A 5 20.30 -49.12 -27.50
C ILE A 5 20.40 -47.81 -26.71
N ALA A 6 19.57 -46.87 -27.14
CA ALA A 6 19.63 -45.45 -26.86
C ALA A 6 19.28 -45.10 -25.42
N ILE A 7 20.05 -44.18 -24.84
CA ILE A 7 19.69 -43.45 -23.63
C ILE A 7 18.61 -42.44 -24.05
N LEU A 8 17.36 -42.71 -23.68
CA LEU A 8 16.25 -41.77 -23.83
C LEU A 8 16.45 -40.65 -22.80
N ALA A 9 17.05 -39.55 -23.22
CA ALA A 9 17.12 -38.32 -22.43
C ALA A 9 15.71 -37.71 -22.32
N VAL A 10 14.99 -38.04 -21.25
CA VAL A 10 13.82 -37.26 -20.80
C VAL A 10 14.35 -35.98 -20.18
N ALA A 11 14.79 -35.05 -21.02
CA ALA A 11 15.13 -33.69 -20.64
C ALA A 11 14.12 -32.76 -21.30
N GLY A 12 13.47 -31.90 -20.51
CA GLY A 12 12.99 -30.63 -21.02
C GLY A 12 11.49 -30.39 -21.10
N LEU A 13 10.67 -30.97 -20.21
CA LEU A 13 9.34 -30.40 -19.93
C LEU A 13 9.17 -30.16 -18.42
N ALA A 14 10.08 -29.40 -17.82
CA ALA A 14 9.68 -28.55 -16.72
C ALA A 14 8.82 -27.44 -17.32
N ALA A 15 7.55 -27.74 -17.58
CA ALA A 15 6.56 -26.73 -17.87
C ALA A 15 6.59 -25.75 -16.69
N MET A 16 7.14 -24.55 -16.90
CA MET A 16 7.03 -23.48 -15.93
C MET A 16 5.55 -23.20 -15.78
N ALA A 17 4.93 -23.80 -14.76
CA ALA A 17 3.62 -23.41 -14.30
C ALA A 17 3.77 -21.97 -13.78
N ASN A 18 3.53 -21.00 -14.65
CA ASN A 18 3.46 -19.60 -14.27
C ASN A 18 2.24 -19.44 -13.36
N ALA A 19 2.45 -19.65 -12.06
CA ALA A 19 1.44 -19.41 -11.04
C ALA A 19 1.09 -17.92 -11.08
N GLN A 20 -0.21 -17.65 -11.21
CA GLN A 20 -0.74 -16.29 -11.19
C GLN A 20 -0.65 -15.77 -9.77
N ASN A 21 -0.08 -14.59 -9.60
CA ASN A 21 0.19 -14.06 -8.26
C ASN A 21 -0.45 -12.69 -8.09
N THR A 22 -0.90 -12.42 -6.87
CA THR A 22 -1.29 -11.08 -6.45
C THR A 22 -0.06 -10.36 -5.89
N LYS A 23 0.13 -9.10 -6.31
CA LYS A 23 1.16 -8.20 -5.83
C LYS A 23 0.50 -6.96 -5.22
N LEU A 24 1.00 -6.54 -4.05
CA LEU A 24 0.65 -5.24 -3.46
C LEU A 24 1.74 -4.24 -3.82
N VAL A 25 1.34 -3.06 -4.30
CA VAL A 25 2.26 -1.98 -4.67
C VAL A 25 1.90 -0.73 -3.88
N PHE A 26 2.85 -0.25 -3.11
CA PHE A 26 2.76 1.00 -2.39
C PHE A 26 3.41 2.10 -3.23
N GLU A 27 2.75 3.25 -3.27
CA GLU A 27 3.26 4.45 -3.93
C GLU A 27 2.99 5.66 -3.03
N VAL A 28 3.88 6.63 -3.10
CA VAL A 28 3.86 7.86 -2.30
C VAL A 28 3.77 9.09 -3.21
N SER A 29 3.19 10.17 -2.67
CA SER A 29 3.03 11.46 -3.33
C SER A 29 3.16 12.59 -2.30
N ASN A 30 3.91 13.65 -2.63
CA ASN A 30 3.99 14.90 -1.86
C ASN A 30 3.35 16.09 -2.58
N ASP A 31 2.65 15.85 -3.68
CA ASP A 31 2.04 16.88 -4.55
C ASP A 31 0.53 16.66 -4.71
N ALA A 32 -0.12 16.23 -3.62
CA ALA A 32 -1.57 15.98 -3.57
C ALA A 32 -2.08 14.94 -4.59
N GLY A 33 -1.22 13.97 -4.93
CA GLY A 33 -1.55 12.86 -5.82
C GLY A 33 -1.44 13.19 -7.32
N ALA A 34 -0.79 14.30 -7.68
CA ALA A 34 -0.50 14.63 -9.08
C ALA A 34 0.57 13.69 -9.65
N THR A 35 1.60 13.37 -8.86
CA THR A 35 2.61 12.35 -9.19
C THR A 35 2.67 11.27 -8.12
N TRP A 36 2.92 10.04 -8.55
CA TRP A 36 3.03 8.87 -7.67
C TRP A 36 4.31 8.12 -8.00
N GLY A 37 5.08 7.77 -6.98
CA GLY A 37 6.35 7.07 -7.15
C GLY A 37 6.64 6.09 -6.02
N SER A 38 7.74 5.34 -6.18
CA SER A 38 8.23 4.42 -5.13
C SER A 38 8.96 5.15 -4.00
N ASN A 39 9.30 6.43 -4.18
CA ASN A 39 9.88 7.24 -3.12
C ASN A 39 9.54 8.72 -3.28
N VAL A 40 9.72 9.47 -2.18
CA VAL A 40 9.61 10.92 -2.16
C VAL A 40 10.52 11.49 -1.07
N SER A 41 11.05 12.70 -1.27
CA SER A 41 11.77 13.44 -0.23
C SER A 41 10.92 14.59 0.26
N VAL A 42 10.82 14.75 1.58
CA VAL A 42 10.01 15.79 2.22
C VAL A 42 10.71 16.39 3.43
N THR A 43 10.40 17.65 3.70
CA THR A 43 10.79 18.33 4.93
C THR A 43 9.69 18.19 5.98
N PRO A 44 10.00 18.39 7.27
CA PRO A 44 8.98 18.55 8.31
C PRO A 44 7.96 19.65 7.94
N GLY A 45 6.70 19.43 8.33
CA GLY A 45 5.51 20.19 7.94
C GLY A 45 4.81 19.67 6.67
N ALA A 46 5.44 18.81 5.87
CA ALA A 46 4.84 18.31 4.63
C ALA A 46 3.76 17.25 4.90
N THR A 47 2.71 17.26 4.07
CA THR A 47 1.74 16.18 3.99
C THR A 47 2.12 15.23 2.85
N VAL A 48 2.16 13.94 3.15
CA VAL A 48 2.43 12.87 2.19
C VAL A 48 1.22 11.97 2.09
N TYR A 49 0.84 11.68 0.85
CA TYR A 49 -0.20 10.71 0.52
C TYR A 49 0.46 9.39 0.16
N VAL A 50 -0.15 8.30 0.61
CA VAL A 50 0.25 6.94 0.26
C VAL A 50 -0.95 6.23 -0.33
N ARG A 51 -0.76 5.51 -1.43
CA ARG A 51 -1.78 4.64 -2.00
C ARG A 51 -1.29 3.20 -2.07
N THR A 52 -2.24 2.27 -1.99
CA THR A 52 -2.00 0.86 -2.24
C THR A 52 -2.74 0.42 -3.49
N ARG A 53 -1.98 -0.15 -4.42
CA ARG A 53 -2.49 -0.85 -5.60
C ARG A 53 -2.42 -2.34 -5.41
N VAL A 54 -3.38 -3.04 -6.00
CA VAL A 54 -3.43 -4.50 -6.06
C VAL A 54 -3.29 -4.90 -7.52
N GLN A 55 -2.29 -5.71 -7.80
CA GLN A 55 -1.94 -6.17 -9.14
C GLN A 55 -2.07 -7.67 -9.25
N LEU A 56 -2.64 -8.16 -10.35
CA LEU A 56 -2.49 -9.55 -10.77
C LEU A 56 -1.33 -9.64 -11.77
N VAL A 57 -0.27 -10.32 -11.38
CA VAL A 57 0.89 -10.57 -12.25
C VAL A 57 0.84 -11.99 -12.81
N ASN A 58 1.44 -12.17 -13.99
CA ASN A 58 1.48 -13.44 -14.70
C ASN A 58 0.08 -14.04 -14.97
N ALA A 59 -0.91 -13.19 -15.26
CA ALA A 59 -2.28 -13.64 -15.50
C ALA A 59 -2.39 -14.69 -16.64
N GLY A 60 -1.44 -14.70 -17.57
CA GLY A 60 -1.39 -15.65 -18.69
C GLY A 60 -2.58 -15.43 -19.63
N THR A 61 -3.23 -16.52 -20.04
CA THR A 61 -4.44 -16.50 -20.88
C THR A 61 -5.74 -16.49 -20.08
N ASN A 62 -5.67 -16.42 -18.74
CA ASN A 62 -6.88 -16.44 -17.93
C ASN A 62 -7.65 -15.13 -18.10
N THR A 63 -8.93 -15.25 -18.43
CA THR A 63 -9.87 -14.13 -18.44
C THR A 63 -10.16 -13.71 -16.99
N VAL A 64 -9.50 -12.63 -16.57
CA VAL A 64 -9.77 -11.96 -15.29
C VAL A 64 -10.45 -10.64 -15.58
N LEU A 65 -11.60 -10.44 -14.94
CA LEU A 65 -12.42 -9.24 -15.14
C LEU A 65 -11.96 -8.11 -14.22
N GLY A 66 -11.65 -8.43 -12.96
CA GLY A 66 -11.25 -7.44 -11.96
C GLY A 66 -10.99 -8.07 -10.60
N LEU A 67 -10.41 -7.29 -9.69
CA LEU A 67 -10.20 -7.71 -8.30
C LEU A 67 -11.55 -7.98 -7.63
N ALA A 68 -11.76 -9.16 -7.05
CA ALA A 68 -12.94 -9.41 -6.23
C ALA A 68 -12.75 -8.88 -4.81
N GLY A 69 -11.58 -9.15 -4.23
CA GLY A 69 -11.18 -8.51 -2.99
C GLY A 69 -9.89 -9.05 -2.37
N ILE A 70 -9.42 -8.30 -1.38
CA ILE A 70 -8.24 -8.59 -0.56
C ILE A 70 -8.41 -7.90 0.80
N THR A 71 -7.95 -8.55 1.87
CA THR A 71 -7.90 -7.95 3.21
C THR A 71 -6.46 -7.93 3.68
N PHE A 72 -5.95 -6.76 4.06
CA PHE A 72 -4.56 -6.59 4.46
C PHE A 72 -4.40 -5.48 5.50
N GLN A 73 -3.24 -5.41 6.17
CA GLN A 73 -2.93 -4.36 7.14
C GLN A 73 -1.70 -3.57 6.70
N PRO A 74 -1.88 -2.42 6.02
CA PRO A 74 -0.79 -1.53 5.67
C PRO A 74 -0.07 -1.01 6.91
N THR A 75 1.24 -0.83 6.79
CA THR A 75 2.10 -0.26 7.82
C THR A 75 2.97 0.86 7.28
N LEU A 76 3.44 1.70 8.19
CA LEU A 76 4.43 2.73 7.96
C LEU A 76 5.42 2.72 9.12
N THR A 77 6.69 2.43 8.83
CA THR A 77 7.75 2.37 9.84
C THR A 77 8.28 3.76 10.18
N ASN A 78 8.95 3.87 11.34
CA ASN A 78 9.57 5.09 11.84
C ASN A 78 8.59 6.28 11.94
N PHE A 79 7.31 5.98 12.22
CA PHE A 79 6.26 6.96 12.46
C PHE A 79 6.34 7.47 13.90
N LYS A 80 6.89 8.67 14.07
CA LYS A 80 7.23 9.24 15.37
C LYS A 80 6.00 9.84 16.06
N ALA A 81 6.12 10.07 17.36
CA ALA A 81 5.03 10.62 18.17
C ALA A 81 4.57 12.01 17.67
N ALA A 82 5.49 12.82 17.15
CA ALA A 82 5.17 14.15 16.62
C ALA A 82 4.44 14.10 15.26
N ASP A 83 4.64 13.05 14.46
CA ASP A 83 3.96 12.89 13.18
C ASP A 83 2.46 12.70 13.38
N VAL A 84 1.67 13.17 12.43
CA VAL A 84 0.21 13.12 12.49
C VAL A 84 -0.31 12.21 11.37
N ARG A 85 -1.23 11.32 11.73
CA ARG A 85 -2.06 10.60 10.76
C ARG A 85 -3.27 11.46 10.46
N ASN A 86 -3.51 11.76 9.19
CA ASN A 86 -4.65 12.57 8.79
C ASN A 86 -5.93 11.72 8.86
N ALA A 87 -7.06 12.35 9.18
CA ALA A 87 -8.35 11.67 9.25
C ALA A 87 -8.77 11.14 7.87
N PHE A 88 -9.54 10.05 7.85
CA PHE A 88 -10.14 9.56 6.62
C PHE A 88 -11.37 10.38 6.24
N ASP A 89 -11.64 10.54 4.94
CA ASP A 89 -12.80 11.33 4.48
C ASP A 89 -14.13 10.79 5.02
N ASN A 90 -14.21 9.46 5.18
CA ASN A 90 -15.40 8.74 5.64
C ASN A 90 -15.14 7.99 6.96
N GLU A 91 -14.27 8.51 7.83
CA GLU A 91 -13.88 7.83 9.08
C GLU A 91 -15.09 7.53 9.98
N ALA A 92 -16.09 8.40 10.02
CA ALA A 92 -17.27 8.24 10.88
C ALA A 92 -18.25 7.13 10.42
N THR A 93 -18.27 6.81 9.12
CA THR A 93 -19.24 5.86 8.55
C THR A 93 -18.59 4.56 8.11
N GLY A 94 -17.28 4.58 7.82
CA GLY A 94 -16.57 3.45 7.22
C GLY A 94 -16.92 3.22 5.74
N ALA A 95 -17.64 4.17 5.12
CA ALA A 95 -17.96 4.14 3.70
C ALA A 95 -16.71 4.29 2.83
N GLY A 96 -16.79 3.85 1.57
CA GLY A 96 -15.73 4.11 0.60
C GLY A 96 -15.70 5.57 0.17
N THR A 97 -14.54 6.03 -0.25
CA THR A 97 -14.33 7.36 -0.83
C THR A 97 -14.14 7.25 -2.35
N SER A 98 -14.52 8.27 -3.09
CA SER A 98 -14.27 8.32 -4.54
C SER A 98 -12.76 8.36 -4.79
N GLU A 99 -12.32 7.78 -5.91
CA GLU A 99 -10.89 7.83 -6.25
C GLU A 99 -10.40 9.26 -6.54
N ASN A 100 -11.29 10.12 -7.06
CA ASN A 100 -11.00 11.51 -7.37
C ASN A 100 -11.77 12.44 -6.40
N PRO A 101 -11.13 13.53 -5.92
CA PRO A 101 -9.73 13.89 -6.14
C PRO A 101 -8.74 12.88 -5.51
N GLN A 102 -7.51 12.82 -6.02
CA GLN A 102 -6.48 11.86 -5.56
C GLN A 102 -6.04 12.08 -4.10
N THR A 103 -6.45 13.21 -3.50
CA THR A 103 -6.30 13.53 -2.08
C THR A 103 -7.26 12.77 -1.18
N ASN A 104 -8.29 12.14 -1.74
CA ASN A 104 -9.26 11.38 -0.95
C ASN A 104 -8.58 10.19 -0.26
N THR A 105 -8.91 9.99 1.02
CA THR A 105 -8.31 8.97 1.87
C THR A 105 -9.35 8.01 2.45
N GLY A 106 -8.94 6.76 2.64
CA GLY A 106 -9.79 5.65 3.03
C GLY A 106 -9.79 4.55 1.99
N ARG A 107 -10.85 3.73 2.01
CA ARG A 107 -11.04 2.65 1.02
C ARG A 107 -11.63 3.23 -0.27
N ILE A 108 -11.00 2.96 -1.39
CA ILE A 108 -11.36 3.57 -2.67
C ILE A 108 -12.52 2.80 -3.31
N LEU A 109 -13.55 3.51 -3.75
CA LEU A 109 -14.66 2.92 -4.48
C LEU A 109 -14.18 2.32 -5.82
N PRO A 110 -14.71 1.14 -6.23
CA PRO A 110 -15.79 0.37 -5.62
C PRO A 110 -15.34 -0.63 -4.56
N PHE A 111 -14.07 -0.63 -4.16
CA PHE A 111 -13.46 -1.63 -3.28
C PHE A 111 -13.84 -1.50 -1.79
N SER A 112 -14.92 -0.80 -1.48
CA SER A 112 -15.47 -0.68 -0.13
C SER A 112 -16.81 -1.40 0.02
N SER A 113 -17.15 -2.34 -0.87
CA SER A 113 -18.48 -2.97 -0.88
C SER A 113 -18.76 -3.77 0.39
N ALA A 114 -17.73 -4.35 1.00
CA ALA A 114 -17.80 -4.89 2.34
C ALA A 114 -17.75 -3.73 3.36
N GLY A 115 -18.83 -3.49 4.10
CA GLY A 115 -18.87 -2.41 5.09
C GLY A 115 -17.83 -2.57 6.22
N MET A 116 -17.19 -1.47 6.63
CA MET A 116 -16.38 -1.37 7.85
C MET A 116 -16.97 -0.28 8.76
N GLY A 117 -18.26 -0.40 9.05
CA GLY A 117 -18.98 0.54 9.93
C GLY A 117 -18.75 0.25 11.42
N PRO A 118 -19.30 1.09 12.32
CA PRO A 118 -19.14 0.93 13.77
C PRO A 118 -19.64 -0.42 14.30
N ALA A 119 -20.70 -0.96 13.69
CA ALA A 119 -21.28 -2.26 14.06
C ALA A 119 -20.66 -3.46 13.33
N SER A 120 -19.68 -3.24 12.43
CA SER A 120 -19.01 -4.34 11.75
C SER A 120 -18.06 -5.08 12.69
N ALA A 121 -17.78 -6.36 12.41
CA ALA A 121 -16.83 -7.13 13.22
C ALA A 121 -15.46 -6.44 13.32
N SER A 122 -15.01 -5.79 12.25
CA SER A 122 -13.75 -5.03 12.21
C SER A 122 -13.83 -3.65 12.85
N GLY A 123 -15.02 -3.08 12.98
CA GLY A 123 -15.20 -1.68 13.37
C GLY A 123 -14.77 -0.70 12.27
N LEU A 124 -14.78 0.59 12.60
CA LEU A 124 -14.35 1.67 11.71
C LEU A 124 -12.88 1.54 11.32
N LEU A 125 -12.55 1.86 10.07
CA LEU A 125 -11.15 1.97 9.65
C LEU A 125 -10.43 3.05 10.45
N THR A 126 -9.26 2.71 11.02
CA THR A 126 -8.44 3.64 11.82
C THR A 126 -6.95 3.33 11.71
N GLY A 127 -6.12 4.22 12.25
CA GLY A 127 -4.68 4.03 12.42
C GLY A 127 -4.32 3.70 13.86
N HIS A 128 -3.55 2.63 14.05
CA HIS A 128 -3.02 2.13 15.31
C HIS A 128 -1.53 2.48 15.42
N ARG A 129 -1.11 3.04 16.56
CA ARG A 129 0.32 3.19 16.87
C ARG A 129 0.80 1.94 17.59
N ASP A 130 1.51 1.10 16.86
CA ASP A 130 2.13 -0.10 17.41
C ASP A 130 3.53 0.21 17.97
N PRO A 131 4.06 -0.61 18.89
CA PRO A 131 5.45 -0.51 19.36
C PRO A 131 6.47 -0.50 18.21
N GLY A 132 7.60 0.18 18.43
CA GLY A 132 8.67 0.28 17.43
C GLY A 132 8.43 1.35 16.36
N ASP A 133 7.67 2.40 16.70
CA ASP A 133 7.35 3.52 15.79
C ASP A 133 6.65 3.06 14.50
N ILE A 134 5.66 2.20 14.63
CA ILE A 134 4.88 1.68 13.51
C ILE A 134 3.47 2.27 13.55
N LEU A 135 3.06 2.91 12.45
CA LEU A 135 1.66 3.19 12.18
C LEU A 135 1.08 2.05 11.36
N ARG A 136 -0.01 1.44 11.84
CA ARG A 136 -0.71 0.36 11.16
C ARG A 136 -2.15 0.75 10.88
N PHE A 137 -2.67 0.38 9.71
CA PHE A 137 -4.06 0.62 9.34
C PHE A 137 -4.88 -0.66 9.40
N ALA A 138 -5.97 -0.60 10.15
CA ALA A 138 -6.89 -1.72 10.37
C ALA A 138 -8.25 -1.18 10.87
N GLY A 139 -9.23 -2.05 11.04
CA GLY A 139 -10.45 -1.74 11.77
C GLY A 139 -10.18 -1.45 13.25
N ALA A 140 -11.05 -0.66 13.87
CA ALA A 140 -10.92 -0.20 15.25
C ALA A 140 -10.98 -1.34 16.28
N ASN A 141 -11.61 -2.45 15.92
CA ASN A 141 -11.68 -3.64 16.78
C ASN A 141 -10.44 -4.54 16.65
N ALA A 142 -9.46 -4.16 15.81
CA ALA A 142 -8.19 -4.87 15.75
C ALA A 142 -7.47 -4.73 17.11
N THR A 143 -7.39 -5.82 17.86
CA THR A 143 -6.69 -5.88 19.14
C THR A 143 -5.27 -6.43 18.95
N GLY A 144 -4.35 -5.95 19.78
CA GLY A 144 -2.97 -6.42 19.82
C GLY A 144 -2.01 -5.60 18.92
N PRO A 145 -0.82 -5.25 19.44
CA PRO A 145 0.24 -4.68 18.61
C PRO A 145 0.77 -5.72 17.62
N VAL A 146 1.60 -5.26 16.67
CA VAL A 146 2.46 -6.11 15.84
C VAL A 146 3.90 -6.07 16.38
N PRO A 147 4.31 -6.77 17.46
CA PRO A 147 5.73 -6.98 17.73
C PRO A 147 6.20 -8.23 16.95
N GLY A 148 6.92 -8.02 15.84
CA GLY A 148 7.65 -9.11 15.15
C GLY A 148 6.82 -10.17 14.41
N GLY A 149 5.51 -9.99 14.24
CA GLY A 149 4.62 -10.92 13.52
C GLY A 149 3.27 -10.28 13.21
N PRO A 150 2.46 -10.81 12.26
CA PRO A 150 1.21 -10.18 11.86
C PRO A 150 0.27 -9.99 13.06
N SER A 151 -0.52 -8.93 13.04
CA SER A 151 -1.71 -8.80 13.89
C SER A 151 -2.42 -10.15 13.96
N ASN A 152 -2.70 -10.63 15.17
CA ASN A 152 -3.28 -11.96 15.38
C ASN A 152 -4.68 -12.11 14.75
N ASN A 153 -5.29 -11.02 14.25
CA ASN A 153 -6.57 -11.06 13.58
C ASN A 153 -6.59 -10.20 12.31
N LEU A 154 -6.01 -10.73 11.23
CA LEU A 154 -6.10 -10.17 9.88
C LEU A 154 -7.54 -10.00 9.38
N ALA A 155 -8.53 -10.64 10.01
CA ALA A 155 -9.94 -10.39 9.67
C ALA A 155 -10.36 -8.94 9.93
N HIS A 156 -9.63 -8.22 10.79
CA HIS A 156 -9.82 -6.80 11.03
C HIS A 156 -8.95 -5.90 10.15
N GLY A 157 -8.33 -6.42 9.10
CA GLY A 157 -7.57 -5.59 8.15
C GLY A 157 -8.45 -4.64 7.34
N VAL A 158 -7.80 -3.84 6.50
CA VAL A 158 -8.44 -3.03 5.47
C VAL A 158 -9.05 -3.99 4.45
N ASN A 159 -10.35 -4.26 4.60
CA ASN A 159 -11.09 -5.11 3.67
C ASN A 159 -11.41 -4.31 2.40
N SER A 160 -10.74 -4.67 1.32
CA SER A 160 -10.88 -4.05 0.01
C SER A 160 -11.57 -5.02 -0.94
N ALA A 161 -12.87 -4.87 -1.17
CA ALA A 161 -13.66 -5.77 -2.00
C ALA A 161 -14.70 -4.99 -2.82
N GLN A 162 -14.99 -5.48 -4.03
CA GLN A 162 -16.07 -4.96 -4.86
C GLN A 162 -17.10 -6.06 -5.14
N THR A 163 -18.33 -5.67 -5.48
CA THR A 163 -19.36 -6.62 -5.93
C THR A 163 -19.04 -7.15 -7.33
N PRO A 164 -19.55 -8.32 -7.73
CA PRO A 164 -19.37 -8.84 -9.08
C PRO A 164 -20.07 -7.95 -10.12
N ARG A 165 -19.61 -7.97 -11.38
CA ARG A 165 -20.08 -7.05 -12.43
C ARG A 165 -21.59 -7.11 -12.67
N SER A 166 -22.19 -8.29 -12.58
CA SER A 166 -23.65 -8.46 -12.75
C SER A 166 -24.49 -7.71 -11.71
N ILE A 167 -23.91 -7.40 -10.54
CA ILE A 167 -24.56 -6.67 -9.45
C ILE A 167 -24.05 -5.23 -9.39
N GLY A 168 -22.73 -5.03 -9.50
CA GLY A 168 -22.09 -3.72 -9.43
C GLY A 168 -22.35 -2.85 -10.65
N GLY A 169 -22.68 -3.44 -11.81
CA GLY A 169 -22.98 -2.72 -13.04
C GLY A 169 -21.83 -1.79 -13.43
N SER A 170 -22.17 -0.52 -13.70
CA SER A 170 -21.19 0.52 -14.03
C SER A 170 -20.23 0.88 -12.90
N ASN A 171 -20.52 0.50 -11.65
CA ASN A 171 -19.62 0.71 -10.53
C ASN A 171 -18.53 -0.37 -10.46
N PHE A 172 -18.65 -1.47 -11.21
CA PHE A 172 -17.61 -2.49 -11.27
C PHE A 172 -16.34 -1.93 -11.90
N ARG A 173 -15.20 -2.11 -11.23
CA ARG A 173 -13.90 -1.71 -11.77
C ARG A 173 -13.22 -2.90 -12.40
N GLU A 174 -13.10 -2.82 -13.73
CA GLU A 174 -12.35 -3.77 -14.51
C GLU A 174 -10.83 -3.56 -14.39
N GLY A 175 -10.08 -4.61 -14.69
CA GLY A 175 -8.63 -4.56 -14.82
C GLY A 175 -7.88 -5.30 -13.71
N THR A 176 -6.62 -5.59 -14.00
CA THR A 176 -5.72 -6.36 -13.14
C THR A 176 -4.86 -5.48 -12.25
N ASP A 177 -5.08 -4.17 -12.25
CA ASP A 177 -4.26 -3.20 -11.54
C ASP A 177 -5.12 -2.03 -11.08
N VAL A 178 -5.38 -1.97 -9.77
CA VAL A 178 -6.40 -1.10 -9.20
C VAL A 178 -5.94 -0.50 -7.87
N VAL A 179 -6.28 0.76 -7.63
CA VAL A 179 -6.07 1.42 -6.33
C VAL A 179 -7.22 1.03 -5.40
N VAL A 180 -6.89 0.53 -4.21
CA VAL A 180 -7.89 0.04 -3.25
C VAL A 180 -7.92 0.84 -1.95
N PHE A 181 -6.80 1.46 -1.59
CA PHE A 181 -6.66 2.15 -0.32
C PHE A 181 -5.74 3.36 -0.45
N ARG A 182 -6.07 4.44 0.29
CA ARG A 182 -5.22 5.62 0.46
C ARG A 182 -5.22 6.10 1.89
N TYR A 183 -4.10 6.66 2.32
CA TYR A 183 -3.99 7.39 3.57
C TYR A 183 -3.06 8.59 3.41
N ALA A 184 -3.14 9.52 4.35
CA ALA A 184 -2.25 10.66 4.40
C ALA A 184 -1.65 10.82 5.80
N ILE A 185 -0.45 11.35 5.84
CA ILE A 185 0.27 11.70 7.06
C ILE A 185 0.85 13.10 6.90
N THR A 186 1.01 13.80 8.01
CA THR A 186 1.81 15.02 8.10
C THR A 186 3.05 14.73 8.93
N ILE A 187 4.22 14.94 8.33
CA ILE A 187 5.52 14.72 8.97
C ILE A 187 5.84 15.94 9.81
N ASN A 188 5.90 15.82 11.14
CA ASN A 188 6.25 16.97 12.00
C ASN A 188 7.57 16.75 12.74
N ASP A 189 8.02 15.50 12.88
CA ASP A 189 9.30 15.21 13.51
C ASP A 189 10.46 15.60 12.57
N ALA A 190 11.39 16.42 13.07
CA ALA A 190 12.51 16.96 12.32
C ALA A 190 13.71 16.01 12.16
N THR A 191 13.66 14.82 12.77
CA THR A 191 14.73 13.84 12.68
C THR A 191 14.82 13.30 11.25
N VAL A 192 16.02 13.35 10.66
CA VAL A 192 16.31 12.71 9.38
C VAL A 192 16.10 11.20 9.51
N ARG A 193 15.20 10.66 8.68
CA ARG A 193 14.84 9.23 8.71
C ARG A 193 14.17 8.80 7.42
N ASP A 194 14.22 7.50 7.18
CA ASP A 194 13.42 6.86 6.15
C ASP A 194 12.19 6.22 6.78
N MET A 195 11.03 6.46 6.20
CA MET A 195 9.77 5.81 6.57
C MET A 195 9.36 4.88 5.43
N VAL A 196 9.04 3.63 5.75
CA VAL A 196 8.71 2.62 4.74
C VAL A 196 7.23 2.31 4.81
N ALA A 197 6.49 2.71 3.77
CA ALA A 197 5.10 2.33 3.56
C ALA A 197 5.05 0.94 2.92
N GLY A 198 4.37 -0.02 3.56
CA GLY A 198 4.32 -1.39 3.09
C GLY A 198 3.32 -2.24 3.85
N ILE A 199 3.65 -3.52 3.99
CA ILE A 199 2.93 -4.48 4.83
C ILE A 199 3.93 -5.28 5.67
N GLY A 200 3.52 -5.71 6.86
CA GLY A 200 4.27 -6.70 7.63
C GLY A 200 4.21 -8.10 6.99
N GLN A 201 5.13 -8.99 7.39
CA GLN A 201 5.07 -10.39 6.97
C GLN A 201 3.74 -11.02 7.39
N GLY A 202 3.07 -11.73 6.46
CA GLY A 202 1.78 -12.35 6.74
C GLY A 202 0.63 -11.37 6.97
N ALA A 203 0.79 -10.07 6.66
CA ALA A 203 -0.23 -9.07 6.89
C ALA A 203 -1.36 -9.06 5.83
N VAL A 204 -1.50 -10.13 5.03
CA VAL A 204 -2.60 -10.35 4.08
C VAL A 204 -3.38 -11.57 4.52
N GLN A 205 -4.70 -11.42 4.68
CA GLN A 205 -5.58 -12.50 5.09
C GLN A 205 -5.51 -13.66 4.08
N ASN A 206 -5.23 -14.87 4.56
CA ASN A 206 -5.05 -16.09 3.75
C ASN A 206 -3.93 -16.01 2.70
N ASN A 207 -3.05 -15.00 2.78
CA ASN A 207 -1.94 -14.78 1.84
C ASN A 207 -2.34 -14.87 0.35
N ARG A 208 -3.49 -14.30 -0.03
CA ARG A 208 -4.01 -14.35 -1.41
C ARG A 208 -4.96 -13.19 -1.72
N GLY A 209 -5.03 -12.83 -2.99
CA GLY A 209 -6.09 -11.99 -3.56
C GLY A 209 -7.11 -12.82 -4.30
N SER A 210 -8.38 -12.41 -4.27
CA SER A 210 -9.45 -13.02 -5.05
C SER A 210 -9.77 -12.16 -6.27
N TRP A 211 -9.94 -12.77 -7.43
CA TRP A 211 -10.17 -12.09 -8.71
C TRP A 211 -11.35 -12.70 -9.45
N TYR A 212 -12.30 -11.87 -9.90
CA TYR A 212 -13.45 -12.36 -10.65
C TYR A 212 -13.05 -12.80 -12.06
N ARG A 213 -13.54 -13.97 -12.49
CA ARG A 213 -13.39 -14.49 -13.86
C ARG A 213 -14.67 -14.41 -14.68
N THR A 214 -15.81 -14.25 -14.01
CA THR A 214 -17.15 -14.22 -14.62
C THR A 214 -17.95 -13.05 -14.05
N ASP A 215 -18.89 -12.53 -14.84
CA ASP A 215 -19.69 -11.38 -14.43
C ASP A 215 -20.53 -11.66 -13.18
N ALA A 216 -20.99 -12.90 -13.02
CA ALA A 216 -21.77 -13.35 -11.88
C ALA A 216 -20.95 -13.57 -10.60
N GLY A 217 -19.61 -13.59 -10.70
CA GLY A 217 -18.71 -13.83 -9.57
C GLY A 217 -18.66 -15.28 -9.07
N THR A 218 -19.34 -16.21 -9.74
CA THR A 218 -19.40 -17.64 -9.39
C THR A 218 -18.06 -18.37 -9.61
N GLY A 219 -17.14 -17.79 -10.39
CA GLY A 219 -15.78 -18.28 -10.56
C GLY A 219 -14.77 -17.20 -10.16
N SER A 220 -14.07 -17.42 -9.04
CA SER A 220 -12.98 -16.55 -8.60
C SER A 220 -11.64 -17.26 -8.71
N LEU A 221 -10.64 -16.57 -9.27
CA LEU A 221 -9.24 -16.96 -9.18
C LEU A 221 -8.71 -16.53 -7.81
N LEU A 222 -8.19 -17.49 -7.05
CA LEU A 222 -7.48 -17.25 -5.79
C LEU A 222 -5.98 -17.23 -6.07
N ALA A 223 -5.43 -16.05 -6.32
CA ALA A 223 -4.03 -15.87 -6.67
C ALA A 223 -3.21 -15.58 -5.40
N SER A 224 -2.22 -16.42 -5.12
CA SER A 224 -1.33 -16.30 -3.96
C SER A 224 -0.63 -14.93 -3.94
N MET A 225 -0.43 -14.38 -2.76
CA MET A 225 0.46 -13.24 -2.55
C MET A 225 1.90 -13.73 -2.58
N THR A 226 2.68 -13.28 -3.57
CA THR A 226 4.11 -13.65 -3.68
C THR A 226 5.05 -12.46 -3.51
N GLU A 227 4.55 -11.24 -3.68
CA GLU A 227 5.37 -10.04 -3.63
C GLU A 227 4.58 -8.86 -3.03
N SER A 228 5.30 -8.01 -2.29
CA SER A 228 4.85 -6.68 -1.92
C SER A 228 5.97 -5.71 -2.24
N GLN A 229 5.66 -4.65 -2.97
CA GLN A 229 6.57 -3.56 -3.27
C GLN A 229 6.27 -2.40 -2.33
N SER A 230 7.19 -2.11 -1.42
CA SER A 230 7.10 -0.97 -0.51
C SER A 230 7.48 0.34 -1.19
N ALA A 231 7.09 1.46 -0.58
CA ALA A 231 7.54 2.80 -0.95
C ALA A 231 8.22 3.51 0.22
N THR A 232 9.16 4.41 -0.08
CA THR A 232 10.00 5.08 0.92
C THR A 232 9.77 6.58 0.96
N ILE A 233 9.57 7.14 2.14
CA ILE A 233 9.52 8.59 2.38
C ILE A 233 10.82 8.97 3.07
N HIS A 234 11.62 9.80 2.41
CA HIS A 234 12.86 10.35 2.96
C HIS A 234 12.55 11.67 3.65
N VAL A 235 12.65 11.70 4.98
CA VAL A 235 12.55 12.94 5.76
C VAL A 235 13.92 13.58 5.77
N VAL A 236 14.06 14.72 5.11
CA VAL A 236 15.32 15.46 4.97
C VAL A 236 15.36 16.67 5.89
N GLU A 237 16.58 17.03 6.32
CA GLU A 237 16.80 18.23 7.13
C GLU A 237 16.47 19.48 6.31
N VAL A 238 15.81 20.45 6.93
CA VAL A 238 15.75 21.82 6.39
C VAL A 238 17.07 22.47 6.82
N PRO A 239 17.98 22.83 5.89
CA PRO A 239 19.18 23.55 6.27
C PRO A 239 18.78 24.77 7.09
N ALA A 240 19.27 24.86 8.32
CA ALA A 240 18.94 25.98 9.19
C ALA A 240 19.19 27.28 8.40
N PRO A 241 18.23 28.22 8.30
CA PRO A 241 18.38 29.42 7.50
C PRO A 241 19.69 30.21 7.80
N GLY A 242 20.21 30.08 9.03
CA GLY A 242 21.49 30.66 9.45
C GLY A 242 22.74 30.03 8.82
N ALA A 243 22.71 28.78 8.38
CA ALA A 243 23.87 28.11 7.76
C ALA A 243 24.22 28.72 6.39
N LEU A 244 23.22 29.16 5.63
CA LEU A 244 23.42 29.90 4.38
C LEU A 244 23.87 31.34 4.64
N ALA A 245 23.37 31.96 5.71
CA ALA A 245 23.81 33.30 6.12
C ALA A 245 25.29 33.32 6.53
N LEU A 246 25.80 32.27 7.19
CA LEU A 246 27.22 32.14 7.54
C LEU A 246 28.13 31.98 6.32
N LEU A 247 27.71 31.25 5.29
CA LEU A 247 28.44 31.18 4.01
C LEU A 247 28.45 32.54 3.29
N GLY A 248 27.31 33.24 3.25
CA GLY A 248 27.21 34.57 2.64
C GLY A 248 27.99 35.66 3.40
N LEU A 249 27.90 35.68 4.73
CA LEU A 249 28.60 36.64 5.58
C LEU A 249 30.11 36.34 5.66
N GLY A 250 30.51 35.07 5.71
CA GLY A 250 31.92 34.67 5.64
C GLY A 250 32.59 35.11 4.33
N GLY A 251 31.87 34.98 3.21
CA GLY A 251 32.31 35.52 1.91
C GLY A 251 32.45 37.04 1.90
N MET A 252 31.53 37.77 2.54
CA MET A 252 31.61 39.24 2.63
C MET A 252 32.73 39.75 3.54
N VAL A 253 33.01 39.07 4.66
CA VAL A 253 34.12 39.42 5.55
C VAL A 253 35.48 39.17 4.87
N ALA A 254 35.60 38.10 4.08
CA ALA A 254 36.80 37.84 3.27
C ALA A 254 36.99 38.88 2.14
N ALA A 255 35.90 39.32 1.50
CA ALA A 255 35.95 40.35 0.45
C ALA A 255 36.37 41.73 0.97
N ARG A 256 36.04 42.07 2.22
CA ARG A 256 36.37 43.38 2.82
C ARG A 256 37.83 43.51 3.26
N ARG A 257 38.56 42.40 3.42
CA ARG A 257 39.98 42.40 3.81
C ARG A 257 40.95 42.56 2.63
N ARG A 258 40.44 42.65 1.39
CA ARG A 258 41.23 42.86 0.16
C ARG A 258 41.17 44.29 -0.40
N ARG A 259 40.76 45.28 0.40
CA ARG A 259 40.87 46.70 0.04
C ARG A 259 41.86 47.39 0.96
#